data_AF-A0A6G0X2X7-F1
#
_entry.id   AF-A0A6G0X2X7-F1
#
_cell.length_a   1.000
_cell.length_b   1.000
_cell.length_c   1.000
_cell.angle_alpha   90.00
_cell.angle_beta   90.00
_cell.angle_gamma   90.00
#
_symmetry.space_group_name_H-M   'P 1'
#
loop_
_entity.id
_entity.type
_entity.pdbx_description
1 polymer ?
#
loop_
_entity_poly.entity_id
_entity_poly.type
_entity_poly.pdbx_seq_one_letter_code
_entity_poly.pdbx_strand_id
1 'polypeptide(L)'
;MELVWEGDESKESVALDDAVAYLKKAQASSGKSVRALLQGACIQAAPNSDSAINAKRAKYLAARRQYLQRIQDEKEYNQMLGSISKPKRDHDMQKEMKSVTQHVSIGLNMIAAMATAFFVAYYVARTVTQDETTKLLAGLAGAIAMMMVEMVLYMARATKQEELARIARKKDT
;
A
#
# COMPACT_ATOMS: atom_id res chain seq x y z
N MET A 1 -8.72 -24.41 8.26
CA MET A 1 -9.53 -24.92 9.39
C MET A 1 -10.02 -26.31 9.00
N GLU A 2 -10.15 -27.23 9.94
CA GLU A 2 -10.64 -28.59 9.67
C GLU A 2 -11.86 -28.90 10.53
N LEU A 3 -12.81 -29.63 9.97
CA LEU A 3 -13.93 -30.25 10.68
C LEU A 3 -13.49 -31.64 11.13
N VAL A 4 -13.56 -31.89 12.43
CA VAL A 4 -13.12 -33.15 13.05
C VAL A 4 -14.34 -33.85 13.65
N TRP A 5 -14.48 -35.15 13.38
CA TRP A 5 -15.44 -36.02 14.06
C TRP A 5 -14.79 -36.87 15.14
N GLU A 6 -15.50 -37.03 16.26
CA GLU A 6 -15.18 -38.04 17.26
C GLU A 6 -16.23 -39.14 17.18
N GLY A 7 -15.90 -40.22 16.48
CA GLY A 7 -16.69 -41.45 16.39
C GLY A 7 -15.91 -42.64 16.94
N ASP A 8 -16.63 -43.69 17.34
CA ASP A 8 -16.21 -44.77 18.26
C ASP A 8 -14.92 -45.55 17.87
N GLU A 9 -14.40 -45.45 16.64
CA GLU A 9 -13.13 -46.13 16.28
C GLU A 9 -12.15 -45.34 15.37
N SER A 10 -12.44 -44.10 14.95
CA SER A 10 -11.44 -43.28 14.23
C SER A 10 -11.76 -41.78 14.21
N LYS A 11 -10.71 -40.95 14.30
CA LYS A 11 -10.78 -39.49 14.11
C LYS A 11 -10.62 -39.17 12.63
N GLU A 12 -11.71 -38.81 11.98
CA GLU A 12 -11.72 -38.36 10.59
C GLU A 12 -11.69 -36.82 10.57
N SER A 13 -10.68 -36.23 9.93
CA SER A 13 -10.57 -34.77 9.75
C SER A 13 -10.67 -34.40 8.27
N VAL A 14 -11.50 -33.39 7.97
CA VAL A 14 -11.72 -32.89 6.60
C VAL A 14 -11.51 -31.38 6.58
N ALA A 15 -10.79 -30.86 5.58
CA ALA A 15 -10.62 -29.43 5.38
C ALA A 15 -11.99 -28.73 5.24
N LEU A 16 -12.14 -27.54 5.85
CA LEU A 16 -13.41 -26.80 5.85
C LEU A 16 -13.93 -26.52 4.45
N ASP A 17 -13.01 -26.31 3.50
CA ASP A 17 -13.31 -26.00 2.10
C ASP A 17 -13.95 -27.20 1.38
N ASP A 18 -13.57 -28.43 1.76
CA ASP A 18 -14.07 -29.67 1.18
C ASP A 18 -15.23 -30.29 1.98
N ALA A 19 -15.50 -29.78 3.18
CA ALA A 19 -16.46 -30.34 4.11
C ALA A 19 -17.90 -30.35 3.57
N VAL A 20 -18.28 -29.36 2.76
CA VAL A 20 -19.62 -29.30 2.14
C VAL A 20 -19.81 -30.45 1.14
N ALA A 21 -18.78 -30.76 0.35
CA ALA A 21 -18.83 -31.86 -0.61
C ALA A 21 -18.88 -33.22 0.11
N TYR A 22 -18.10 -33.36 1.19
CA TYR A 22 -18.09 -34.54 2.04
C TYR A 22 -19.45 -34.77 2.71
N LEU A 23 -20.05 -33.73 3.32
CA LEU A 23 -21.35 -33.83 3.99
C LEU A 23 -22.49 -34.17 3.02
N LYS A 24 -22.47 -33.64 1.78
CA LYS A 24 -23.45 -34.01 0.75
C LYS A 24 -23.33 -35.47 0.33
N LYS A 25 -22.11 -35.98 0.21
CA LYS A 25 -21.85 -37.39 -0.10
C LYS A 25 -22.30 -38.31 1.05
N ALA A 26 -22.00 -37.94 2.28
CA ALA A 26 -22.42 -38.67 3.48
C ALA A 26 -23.95 -38.65 3.69
N GLN A 27 -24.61 -37.54 3.33
CA GLN A 27 -26.07 -37.46 3.34
C GLN A 27 -26.68 -38.40 2.30
N ALA A 28 -26.12 -38.46 1.09
CA ALA A 28 -26.59 -39.34 0.02
C ALA A 28 -26.42 -40.83 0.35
N SER A 29 -25.38 -41.21 1.11
CA SER A 29 -25.14 -42.60 1.51
C SER A 29 -25.86 -43.03 2.78
N SER A 30 -26.03 -42.12 3.74
CA SER A 30 -26.56 -42.42 5.08
C SER A 30 -28.07 -42.13 5.22
N GLY A 31 -28.63 -41.26 4.37
CA GLY A 31 -30.02 -40.79 4.48
C GLY A 31 -30.31 -39.92 5.71
N LYS A 32 -29.31 -39.68 6.57
CA LYS A 32 -29.43 -38.85 7.79
C LYS A 32 -29.38 -37.37 7.46
N SER A 33 -30.06 -36.55 8.26
CA SER A 33 -30.02 -35.10 8.11
C SER A 33 -28.62 -34.55 8.39
N VAL A 34 -28.24 -33.45 7.73
CA VAL A 34 -26.93 -32.79 7.93
C VAL A 34 -26.70 -32.43 9.40
N ARG A 35 -27.77 -32.12 10.15
CA ARG A 35 -27.69 -31.85 11.60
C ARG A 35 -27.34 -33.09 12.42
N ALA A 36 -27.93 -34.24 12.07
CA ALA A 36 -27.61 -35.52 12.72
C ALA A 36 -26.22 -36.01 12.33
N LEU A 37 -25.78 -35.70 11.10
CA LEU A 37 -24.40 -35.89 10.70
C LEU A 37 -23.53 -35.04 11.61
N LEU A 38 -23.68 -33.70 11.65
CA LEU A 38 -23.00 -32.66 12.48
C LEU A 38 -23.05 -32.80 14.00
N GLN A 39 -23.70 -33.83 14.53
CA GLN A 39 -23.74 -34.06 15.96
C GLN A 39 -22.39 -34.62 16.44
N GLY A 40 -21.68 -33.83 17.25
CA GLY A 40 -20.36 -34.19 17.80
C GLY A 40 -19.15 -33.68 16.99
N ALA A 41 -19.36 -32.97 15.88
CA ALA A 41 -18.25 -32.35 15.16
C ALA A 41 -17.73 -31.11 15.87
N CYS A 42 -16.40 -30.95 15.91
CA CYS A 42 -15.74 -29.73 16.37
C CYS A 42 -14.89 -29.12 15.24
N ILE A 43 -14.80 -27.79 15.24
CA ILE A 43 -13.93 -27.06 14.30
C ILE A 43 -12.60 -26.85 15.00
N GLN A 44 -11.54 -27.40 14.43
CA GLN A 44 -10.17 -27.19 14.93
C GLN A 44 -9.36 -26.36 13.92
N ALA A 45 -8.61 -25.39 14.45
CA ALA A 45 -7.67 -24.62 13.64
C ALA A 45 -6.51 -25.55 13.24
N ALA A 46 -6.33 -25.73 11.92
CA ALA A 46 -5.25 -26.56 11.39
C ALA A 46 -3.90 -25.97 11.83
N PRO A 47 -3.01 -26.72 12.49
CA PRO A 47 -1.80 -26.17 13.11
C PRO A 47 -0.71 -25.69 12.13
N ASN A 48 -0.90 -25.82 10.81
CA ASN A 48 0.22 -25.84 9.86
C ASN A 48 0.24 -24.74 8.77
N SER A 49 -0.77 -23.89 8.62
CA SER A 49 -0.71 -22.77 7.64
C SER A 49 -0.07 -21.50 8.19
N ASP A 50 -0.12 -21.31 9.51
CA ASP A 50 0.28 -20.05 10.14
C ASP A 50 1.77 -20.02 10.49
N SER A 51 2.41 -21.18 10.68
CA SER A 51 3.81 -21.27 11.13
C SER A 51 4.79 -20.69 10.12
N ALA A 52 4.59 -20.90 8.82
CA ALA A 52 5.48 -20.41 7.75
C ALA A 52 5.34 -18.90 7.52
N ILE A 53 4.12 -18.36 7.58
CA ILE A 53 3.86 -16.92 7.46
C ILE A 53 4.38 -16.18 8.70
N ASN A 54 4.16 -16.74 9.89
CA ASN A 54 4.69 -16.22 11.14
C ASN A 54 6.22 -16.25 11.19
N ALA A 55 6.86 -17.29 10.64
CA ALA A 55 8.31 -17.37 10.54
C ALA A 55 8.91 -16.29 9.61
N LYS A 56 8.29 -16.02 8.47
CA LYS A 56 8.73 -14.93 7.56
C LYS A 56 8.58 -13.56 8.21
N ARG A 57 7.45 -13.32 8.89
CA ARG A 57 7.19 -12.08 9.62
C ARG A 57 8.16 -11.90 10.79
N ALA A 58 8.45 -12.97 11.53
CA ALA A 58 9.42 -12.95 12.62
C ALA A 58 10.84 -12.61 12.11
N LYS A 59 11.27 -13.21 11.00
CA LYS A 59 12.56 -12.89 10.35
C LYS A 59 12.64 -11.42 9.92
N TYR A 60 11.58 -10.90 9.27
CA TYR A 60 11.51 -9.50 8.87
C TYR A 60 11.58 -8.55 10.07
N LEU A 61 10.80 -8.83 11.12
CA LEU A 61 10.78 -8.00 12.33
C LEU A 61 12.12 -8.05 13.08
N ALA A 62 12.79 -9.21 13.12
CA ALA A 62 14.13 -9.34 13.68
C ALA A 62 15.16 -8.50 12.90
N ALA A 63 15.17 -8.60 11.57
CA ALA A 63 16.05 -7.81 10.71
C ALA A 63 15.78 -6.30 10.85
N ARG A 64 14.50 -5.90 10.94
CA ARG A 64 14.11 -4.51 11.14
C ARG A 64 14.54 -3.98 12.49
N ARG A 65 14.42 -4.76 13.56
CA ARG A 65 14.90 -4.38 14.91
C ARG A 65 16.41 -4.18 14.92
N GLN A 66 17.17 -5.10 14.32
CA GLN A 66 18.63 -4.97 14.22
C GLN A 66 19.05 -3.71 13.46
N TYR A 67 18.36 -3.39 12.36
CA TYR A 67 18.63 -2.15 11.61
C TYR A 67 18.36 -0.89 12.44
N LEU A 68 17.24 -0.86 13.16
CA LEU A 68 16.88 0.28 14.01
C LEU A 68 17.83 0.44 15.19
N GLN A 69 18.27 -0.67 15.79
CA GLN A 69 19.30 -0.67 16.83
C GLN A 69 20.60 -0.08 16.31
N ARG A 70 21.08 -0.53 15.15
CA ARG A 70 22.31 0.06 14.54
C ARG A 70 22.21 1.56 14.32
N ILE A 71 21.06 2.07 13.84
CA ILE A 71 20.86 3.52 13.68
C ILE A 71 20.89 4.24 15.03
N GLN A 72 20.29 3.64 16.06
CA GLN A 72 20.28 4.23 17.39
C GLN A 72 21.69 4.24 17.98
N ASP A 73 22.42 3.13 17.90
CA ASP A 73 23.80 3.00 18.35
C ASP A 73 24.71 3.99 17.60
N GLU A 74 24.52 4.17 16.30
CA GLU A 74 25.24 5.19 15.51
C GLU A 74 24.91 6.61 16.00
N LYS A 75 23.66 6.91 16.34
CA LYS A 75 23.27 8.22 16.87
C LYS A 75 23.88 8.46 18.24
N GLU A 76 23.82 7.48 19.13
CA GLU A 76 24.38 7.55 20.48
C GLU A 76 25.90 7.65 20.43
N TYR A 77 26.57 6.86 19.59
CA TYR A 77 28.01 6.97 19.33
C TYR A 77 28.38 8.37 18.82
N ASN A 78 27.59 8.92 17.90
CA ASN A 78 27.80 10.28 17.40
C ASN A 78 27.53 11.38 18.45
N GLN A 79 26.68 11.12 19.44
CA GLN A 79 26.47 12.01 20.58
C GLN A 79 27.64 11.92 21.58
N MET A 80 28.15 10.71 21.83
CA MET A 80 29.29 10.46 22.72
C MET A 80 30.61 11.00 22.16
N LEU A 81 30.76 11.04 20.84
CA LEU A 81 31.89 11.69 20.18
C LEU A 81 31.89 13.23 20.29
N GLY A 82 30.99 13.82 21.10
CA GLY A 82 31.07 15.17 21.65
C GLY A 82 31.61 16.23 20.69
N SER A 83 30.73 16.87 19.91
CA SER A 83 31.02 18.05 19.07
C SER A 83 32.41 18.13 18.42
N ILE A 84 32.98 17.04 17.93
CA ILE A 84 33.87 17.14 16.77
C ILE A 84 32.92 17.54 15.64
N SER A 85 32.86 18.85 15.38
CA SER A 85 31.97 19.49 14.39
C SER A 85 31.78 18.59 13.18
N LYS A 86 30.66 17.85 13.16
CA LYS A 86 30.15 17.35 11.90
C LYS A 86 29.85 18.60 11.08
N PRO A 87 30.38 18.74 9.86
CA PRO A 87 30.14 19.92 9.07
C PRO A 87 28.62 20.08 8.93
N LYS A 88 28.04 21.16 9.49
CA LYS A 88 26.62 21.53 9.35
C LYS A 88 26.12 21.41 7.90
N ARG A 89 27.05 21.56 6.94
CA ARG A 89 26.89 21.30 5.51
C ARG A 89 26.15 20.00 5.21
N ASP A 90 26.39 18.87 5.86
CA ASP A 90 25.73 17.62 5.44
C ASP A 90 24.24 17.59 5.79
N HIS A 91 23.84 18.24 6.89
CA HIS A 91 22.44 18.30 7.31
C HIS A 91 21.65 19.34 6.49
N ASP A 92 22.27 20.48 6.20
CA ASP A 92 21.70 21.51 5.33
C ASP A 92 21.65 21.03 3.87
N MET A 93 22.70 20.37 3.36
CA MET A 93 22.76 19.82 2.02
C MET A 93 21.79 18.64 1.83
N GLN A 94 21.58 17.78 2.85
CA GLN A 94 20.52 16.76 2.79
C GLN A 94 19.11 17.36 2.81
N LYS A 95 18.91 18.48 3.52
CA LYS A 95 17.63 19.20 3.55
C LYS A 95 17.36 19.88 2.20
N GLU A 96 18.39 20.46 1.59
CA GLU A 96 18.32 21.05 0.26
C GLU A 96 18.10 20.00 -0.83
N MET A 97 18.82 18.87 -0.80
CA MET A 97 18.63 17.78 -1.75
C MET A 97 17.21 17.20 -1.67
N LYS A 98 16.66 16.99 -0.46
CA LYS A 98 15.25 16.57 -0.29
C LYS A 98 14.28 17.59 -0.87
N SER A 99 14.55 18.88 -0.68
CA SER A 99 13.75 19.95 -1.27
C SER A 99 13.77 19.90 -2.80
N VAL A 100 14.96 19.82 -3.40
CA VAL A 100 15.11 19.78 -4.87
C VAL A 100 14.43 18.56 -5.49
N THR A 101 14.60 17.36 -4.90
CA THR A 101 13.89 16.16 -5.38
C THR A 101 12.37 16.30 -5.25
N GLN A 102 11.89 16.96 -4.19
CA GLN A 102 10.46 17.22 -4.01
C GLN A 102 9.91 18.15 -5.10
N HIS A 103 10.60 19.26 -5.44
CA HIS A 103 10.18 20.17 -6.51
C HIS A 103 10.19 19.49 -7.89
N VAL A 104 11.18 18.64 -8.18
CA VAL A 104 11.25 17.87 -9.43
C VAL A 104 10.10 16.88 -9.53
N SER A 105 9.77 16.16 -8.44
CA SER A 105 8.66 15.19 -8.44
C SER A 105 7.31 15.83 -8.71
N ILE A 106 7.11 17.07 -8.22
CA ILE A 106 5.89 17.84 -8.44
C ILE A 106 5.80 18.28 -9.92
N GLY A 107 6.89 18.81 -10.48
CA GLY A 107 6.93 19.21 -11.88
C GLY A 107 6.73 18.05 -12.86
N LEU A 108 7.26 16.86 -12.53
CA LEU A 108 7.08 15.67 -13.36
C LEU A 108 5.61 15.21 -13.39
N ASN A 109 4.94 15.23 -12.23
CA ASN A 109 3.51 14.91 -12.17
C ASN A 109 2.68 15.90 -12.99
N MET A 110 3.08 17.19 -13.00
CA MET A 110 2.44 18.24 -13.79
C MET A 110 2.51 17.96 -15.30
N ILE A 111 3.72 17.63 -15.79
CA ILE A 111 3.92 17.30 -17.21
C ILE A 111 3.15 16.02 -17.58
N ALA A 112 3.14 15.02 -16.70
CA ALA A 112 2.39 13.78 -16.93
C ALA A 112 0.89 14.05 -17.05
N ALA A 113 0.31 14.87 -16.17
CA ALA A 113 -1.10 15.23 -16.22
C ALA A 113 -1.44 15.97 -17.53
N MET A 114 -0.64 16.98 -17.91
CA MET A 114 -0.79 17.69 -19.18
C MET A 114 -0.77 16.75 -20.39
N ALA A 115 0.19 15.83 -20.44
CA ALA A 115 0.29 14.85 -21.51
C ALA A 115 -0.96 13.94 -21.55
N THR A 116 -1.40 13.44 -20.40
CA THR A 116 -2.60 12.60 -20.35
C THR A 116 -3.85 13.34 -20.82
N ALA A 117 -4.04 14.59 -20.41
CA ALA A 117 -5.18 15.40 -20.85
C ALA A 117 -5.13 15.70 -22.35
N PHE A 118 -3.94 15.97 -22.90
CA PHE A 118 -3.74 16.12 -24.34
C PHE A 118 -4.19 14.87 -25.09
N PHE A 119 -3.69 13.69 -24.69
CA PHE A 119 -4.04 12.44 -25.37
C PHE A 119 -5.52 12.08 -25.22
N VAL A 120 -6.12 12.31 -24.04
CA VAL A 120 -7.55 12.08 -23.82
C VAL A 120 -8.39 12.98 -24.72
N ALA A 121 -8.11 14.29 -24.76
CA ALA A 121 -8.85 15.22 -25.60
C ALA A 121 -8.63 14.96 -27.11
N TYR A 122 -7.41 14.62 -27.51
CA TYR A 122 -7.11 14.20 -28.89
C TYR A 122 -7.87 12.93 -29.28
N TYR A 123 -7.93 11.93 -28.38
CA TYR A 123 -8.63 10.68 -28.65
C TYR A 123 -10.14 10.88 -28.76
N VAL A 124 -10.72 11.72 -27.90
CA VAL A 124 -12.13 12.12 -28.00
C VAL A 124 -12.37 12.84 -29.33
N ALA A 125 -11.55 13.83 -29.68
CA ALA A 125 -11.67 14.56 -30.94
C ALA A 125 -11.54 13.65 -32.17
N ARG A 126 -10.68 12.61 -32.12
CA ARG A 126 -10.55 11.61 -33.18
C ARG A 126 -11.86 10.87 -33.47
N THR A 127 -12.72 10.69 -32.47
CA THR A 127 -14.02 10.03 -32.67
C THR A 127 -15.08 10.95 -33.28
N VAL A 128 -14.91 12.27 -33.13
CA VAL A 128 -15.90 13.27 -33.55
C VAL A 128 -15.54 13.90 -34.90
N THR A 129 -14.25 14.10 -35.18
CA THR A 129 -13.79 14.81 -36.39
C THR A 129 -12.74 14.01 -37.15
N GLN A 130 -12.74 14.13 -38.48
CA GLN A 130 -11.75 13.51 -39.36
C GLN A 130 -10.55 14.41 -39.62
N ASP A 131 -10.71 15.74 -39.47
CA ASP A 131 -9.66 16.72 -39.70
C ASP A 131 -8.55 16.64 -38.62
N GLU A 132 -7.31 16.54 -39.07
CA GLU A 132 -6.15 16.39 -38.19
C GLU A 132 -5.86 17.68 -37.40
N THR A 133 -6.08 18.83 -38.03
CA THR A 133 -5.86 20.14 -37.40
C THR A 133 -6.75 20.31 -36.18
N THR A 134 -8.04 19.96 -36.33
CA THR A 134 -9.02 20.05 -35.25
C THR A 134 -8.70 19.09 -34.09
N LYS A 135 -8.17 17.89 -34.35
CA LYS A 135 -7.76 16.95 -33.29
C LYS A 135 -6.60 17.50 -32.46
N LEU A 136 -5.59 18.07 -33.11
CA LEU A 136 -4.44 18.69 -32.44
C LEU A 136 -4.88 19.91 -31.62
N LEU A 137 -5.78 20.73 -32.16
CA LEU A 137 -6.32 21.90 -31.46
C LEU A 137 -7.10 21.48 -30.20
N ALA A 138 -7.90 20.41 -30.28
CA ALA A 138 -8.62 19.85 -29.15
C ALA A 138 -7.68 19.28 -28.07
N GLY A 139 -6.62 18.58 -28.49
CA GLY A 139 -5.56 18.12 -27.59
C GLY A 139 -4.89 19.29 -26.85
N LEU A 140 -4.52 20.34 -27.59
CA LEU A 140 -3.91 21.55 -27.03
C LEU A 140 -4.85 22.24 -26.03
N ALA A 141 -6.13 22.39 -26.38
CA ALA A 141 -7.14 22.96 -25.50
C ALA A 141 -7.30 22.14 -24.21
N GLY A 142 -7.30 20.80 -24.33
CA GLY A 142 -7.30 19.88 -23.19
C GLY A 142 -6.09 20.05 -22.28
N ALA A 143 -4.89 20.20 -22.85
CA ALA A 143 -3.67 20.45 -22.08
C ALA A 143 -3.71 21.79 -21.33
N ILE A 144 -4.19 22.86 -21.96
CA ILE A 144 -4.33 24.19 -21.34
C ILE A 144 -5.36 24.15 -20.21
N ALA A 145 -6.50 23.49 -20.43
CA ALA A 145 -7.51 23.31 -19.39
C ALA A 145 -6.95 22.53 -18.19
N MET A 146 -6.18 21.47 -18.45
CA MET A 146 -5.53 20.70 -17.39
C MET A 146 -4.50 21.54 -16.61
N MET A 147 -3.73 22.39 -17.30
CA MET A 147 -2.79 23.33 -16.67
C MET A 147 -3.49 24.25 -15.66
N MET A 148 -4.66 24.80 -16.03
CA MET A 148 -5.43 25.66 -15.13
C MET A 148 -5.87 24.91 -13.88
N VAL A 149 -6.37 23.68 -14.04
CA VAL A 149 -6.78 22.83 -12.92
C VAL A 149 -5.58 22.49 -12.04
N GLU A 150 -4.43 22.15 -12.61
CA GLU A 150 -3.22 21.87 -11.84
C GLU A 150 -2.70 23.08 -11.09
N MET A 151 -2.77 24.29 -11.67
CA MET A 151 -2.39 25.51 -10.96
C MET A 151 -3.26 25.72 -9.70
N VAL A 152 -4.57 25.50 -9.83
CA VAL A 152 -5.49 25.59 -8.68
C VAL A 152 -5.22 24.50 -7.64
N LEU A 153 -5.02 23.26 -8.08
CA LEU A 153 -4.68 22.14 -7.19
C LEU A 153 -3.33 22.37 -6.50
N TYR A 154 -2.35 22.92 -7.22
CA TYR A 154 -1.05 23.28 -6.67
C TYR A 154 -1.20 24.34 -5.60
N MET A 155 -1.94 25.42 -5.86
CA MET A 155 -2.20 26.47 -4.87
C MET A 155 -2.89 25.90 -3.63
N ALA A 156 -3.92 25.07 -3.79
CA ALA A 156 -4.63 24.43 -2.68
C ALA A 156 -3.76 23.45 -1.88
N ARG A 157 -2.78 22.80 -2.53
CA ARG A 157 -1.82 21.93 -1.86
C ARG A 157 -0.74 22.73 -1.14
N ALA A 158 -0.26 23.80 -1.76
CA ALA A 158 0.77 24.67 -1.22
C ALA A 158 0.29 25.35 0.07
N THR A 159 -0.95 25.85 0.10
CA THR A 159 -1.53 26.46 1.31
C THR A 159 -1.63 25.47 2.46
N LYS A 160 -2.06 24.22 2.20
CA LYS A 160 -2.09 23.15 3.20
C LYS A 160 -0.70 22.77 3.72
N GLN A 161 0.30 22.73 2.85
CA GLN A 161 1.68 22.47 3.25
C GLN A 161 2.23 23.61 4.12
N GLU A 162 1.89 24.86 3.82
CA GLU A 162 2.28 26.02 4.61
C GLU A 162 1.65 25.99 6.01
N GLU A 163 0.36 25.63 6.12
CA GLU A 163 -0.31 25.46 7.42
C GLU A 163 0.33 24.37 8.27
N LEU A 164 0.61 23.21 7.68
CA LEU A 164 1.32 22.12 8.37
C LEU A 164 2.72 22.53 8.80
N ALA A 165 3.44 23.29 7.98
CA ALA A 165 4.75 23.82 8.32
C ALA A 165 4.67 24.84 9.48
N ARG A 166 3.61 25.66 9.55
CA ARG A 166 3.38 26.59 10.67
C ARG A 166 3.08 25.84 11.98
N ILE A 167 2.27 24.77 11.92
CA ILE A 167 1.98 23.93 13.10
C ILE A 167 3.25 23.22 13.59
N ALA A 168 4.06 22.68 12.68
CA ALA A 168 5.33 22.06 13.04
C ALA A 168 6.27 23.04 13.75
N ARG A 169 6.42 24.27 13.24
CA ARG A 169 7.26 25.30 13.89
C ARG A 169 6.78 25.69 15.29
N LYS A 170 5.46 25.71 15.54
CA LYS A 170 4.90 26.00 16.86
C LYS A 170 5.09 24.87 17.87
N LYS A 171 5.34 23.64 17.42
CA LYS A 171 5.54 22.47 18.29
C LYS A 171 7.01 22.34 18.74
N ASP A 172 7.94 22.92 17.99
CA ASP A 172 9.39 22.89 18.27
C ASP A 172 9.89 24.06 19.14
N THR A 173 9.02 25.04 19.46
CA THR A 173 9.23 26.12 20.44
C THR A 173 8.46 25.85 21.72
#